data_AF-A0A9D5U0K5-F1
#
_entry.id   AF-A0A9D5U0K5-F1
#
_cell.length_a   1.000
_cell.length_b   1.000
_cell.length_c   1.000
_cell.angle_alpha   90.00
_cell.angle_beta   90.00
_cell.angle_gamma   90.00
#
_symmetry.space_group_name_H-M   'P 1'
#
loop_
_entity.id
_entity.type
_entity.pdbx_description
1 polymer ?
#
loop_
_entity_poly.entity_id
_entity_poly.type
_entity_poly.pdbx_seq_one_letter_code
_entity_poly.pdbx_strand_id
1 'polypeptide(L)' 'MKPGANLWICHVDPRDKLNSFHRGRPPRSRATNCPTPSAMVGSVEQAGLTVQQLLDGPETGYLLHAEKTS' A
#
# COMPACT_ATOMS: atom_id res chain seq x y z
N MET A 1 8.97 2.95 14.73
CA MET A 1 9.40 4.23 14.11
C MET A 1 9.32 5.31 15.18
N LYS A 2 10.15 6.36 15.12
CA LYS A 2 10.01 7.49 16.05
C LYS A 2 8.77 8.32 15.67
N PRO A 3 8.15 9.04 16.63
CA PRO A 3 7.13 10.05 16.29
C PRO A 3 7.66 11.03 15.23
N GLY A 4 6.80 11.39 14.26
CA GLY A 4 7.13 12.22 13.11
C GLY A 4 7.80 11.49 11.94
N ALA A 5 8.09 10.19 12.07
CA ALA A 5 8.70 9.43 10.98
C ALA A 5 7.67 9.05 9.91
N ASN A 6 8.12 9.04 8.65
CA ASN A 6 7.28 8.78 7.49
C ASN A 6 7.43 7.36 6.95
N LEU A 7 6.31 6.76 6.55
CA LEU A 7 6.22 5.52 5.79
C LEU A 7 5.73 5.86 4.37
N TRP A 8 6.46 5.37 3.38
CA TRP A 8 6.10 5.48 1.97
C TRP A 8 6.03 4.10 1.35
N ILE A 9 4.89 3.76 0.77
CA ILE A 9 4.70 2.55 -0.04
C ILE A 9 4.33 3.02 -1.43
N CYS A 10 5.16 2.74 -2.43
CA CYS A 10 4.98 3.29 -3.77
C CYS A 10 5.22 2.25 -4.86
N HIS A 11 4.47 2.36 -5.94
CA HIS A 11 4.69 1.62 -7.17
C HIS A 11 4.20 2.43 -8.38
N VAL A 12 4.89 2.32 -9.53
CA VAL A 12 4.54 3.07 -10.75
C VAL A 12 3.21 2.63 -11.37
N ASP A 13 2.86 1.35 -11.17
CA ASP A 13 1.59 0.78 -11.61
C ASP A 13 0.55 0.76 -10.48
N PRO A 14 -0.74 0.95 -10.80
CA PRO A 14 -1.83 0.80 -9.84
C PRO A 14 -2.00 -0.66 -9.40
N ARG A 15 -2.73 -0.85 -8.30
CA ARG A 15 -2.92 -2.17 -7.69
C ARG A 15 -3.52 -3.21 -8.62
N ASP A 16 -4.45 -2.83 -9.48
CA ASP A 16 -5.09 -3.78 -10.39
C ASP A 16 -4.13 -4.35 -11.43
N LYS A 17 -3.16 -3.54 -11.88
CA LYS A 17 -2.11 -3.97 -12.79
C LYS A 17 -1.05 -4.81 -12.07
N LEU A 18 -0.74 -4.50 -10.82
CA LEU A 18 0.08 -5.36 -9.97
C LEU A 18 -0.58 -6.73 -9.73
N ASN A 19 -1.88 -6.74 -9.45
CA ASN A 19 -2.68 -7.95 -9.27
C ASN A 19 -2.74 -8.78 -10.56
N SER A 20 -2.84 -8.15 -11.74
CA SER A 20 -2.83 -8.89 -13.00
C SER A 20 -1.47 -9.52 -13.31
N PHE A 21 -0.37 -8.84 -12.99
CA PHE A 21 0.98 -9.39 -13.13
C PHE A 21 1.21 -10.66 -12.30
N HIS A 22 0.61 -10.73 -11.11
CA HIS A 22 0.70 -11.90 -10.24
C HIS A 22 -0.21 -13.07 -10.68
N ARG A 23 -1.25 -12.81 -11.46
CA ARG A 23 -2.13 -13.86 -12.01
C ARG A 23 -1.38 -14.69 -13.05
N GLY A 24 -1.18 -15.98 -12.77
CA GLY A 24 -0.51 -16.94 -13.67
C GLY A 24 0.93 -17.28 -13.31
N ARG A 25 1.49 -16.66 -12.26
CA ARG A 25 2.79 -17.07 -11.67
C ARG A 25 2.54 -17.97 -10.46
N PRO A 26 3.35 -19.03 -10.24
CA PRO A 26 3.29 -19.78 -8.99
C PRO A 26 3.44 -18.82 -7.81
N PRO A 27 2.60 -18.93 -6.77
CA PRO A 27 2.66 -18.01 -5.65
C PRO A 27 4.03 -18.12 -4.97
N ARG A 28 4.83 -17.06 -5.06
CA ARG A 28 6.05 -16.90 -4.24
C ARG A 28 5.72 -16.36 -2.83
N SER A 29 4.49 -15.89 -2.63
CA SER A 29 3.96 -15.32 -1.39
C SER A 29 2.59 -15.91 -1.09
N ARG A 30 2.21 -15.99 0.21
CA ARG A 30 0.88 -16.45 0.66
C ARG A 30 -0.26 -15.60 0.10
N ALA A 31 -0.03 -14.32 -0.16
CA ALA A 31 -1.00 -13.42 -0.77
C ALA A 31 -0.71 -13.29 -2.26
N THR A 32 -1.71 -13.61 -3.10
CA THR A 32 -1.64 -13.50 -4.56
C THR A 32 -2.05 -12.11 -5.06
N ASN A 33 -2.78 -11.34 -4.24
CA ASN A 33 -3.26 -10.00 -4.57
C ASN A 33 -2.80 -8.96 -3.54
N CYS A 34 -2.55 -7.75 -4.02
CA CYS A 34 -2.38 -6.54 -3.23
C CYS A 34 -3.67 -6.25 -2.41
N PRO A 35 -3.56 -5.94 -1.10
CA PRO A 35 -4.70 -5.62 -0.24
C PRO A 35 -5.49 -4.41 -0.77
N THR A 36 -6.77 -4.28 -0.46
CA THR A 36 -7.58 -3.11 -0.85
C THR A 36 -7.05 -1.81 -0.25
N PRO A 37 -7.38 -0.62 -0.81
CA PRO A 37 -6.94 0.65 -0.25
C PRO A 37 -7.41 0.79 1.20
N SER A 38 -8.67 0.42 1.48
CA SER A 38 -9.24 0.39 2.84
C SER A 38 -8.51 -0.58 3.78
N ALA A 39 -8.15 -1.78 3.31
CA ALA A 39 -7.41 -2.74 4.13
C ALA A 39 -5.97 -2.26 4.44
N MET A 40 -5.34 -1.59 3.48
CA MET A 40 -4.03 -0.95 3.69
C MET A 40 -4.11 0.18 4.71
N VAL A 41 -5.08 1.09 4.56
CA VAL A 41 -5.31 2.18 5.52
C VAL A 41 -5.54 1.61 6.92
N GLY A 42 -6.45 0.65 7.06
CA GLY A 42 -6.72 0.02 8.36
C GLY A 42 -5.49 -0.65 8.98
N SER A 43 -4.65 -1.31 8.16
CA SER A 43 -3.40 -1.92 8.66
C SER A 43 -2.39 -0.88 9.13
N VAL A 44 -2.28 0.24 8.41
CA VAL A 44 -1.37 1.35 8.75
C VAL A 44 -1.84 2.07 10.02
N GLU A 45 -3.15 2.29 10.16
CA GLU A 45 -3.76 2.88 11.36
C GLU A 45 -3.61 1.98 12.59
N GLN A 46 -3.81 0.66 12.45
CA GLN A 46 -3.57 -0.31 13.52
C GLN A 46 -2.10 -0.34 13.96
N ALA A 47 -1.16 -0.03 13.06
CA ALA A 47 0.26 0.13 13.39
C ALA A 47 0.58 1.47 14.10
N GLY A 48 -0.44 2.30 14.35
CA GLY A 48 -0.32 3.61 15.00
C GLY A 48 0.33 4.65 14.10
N LEU A 49 0.05 4.61 12.80
CA LEU A 49 0.38 5.67 11.86
C LEU A 49 -0.91 6.34 11.36
N THR A 50 -0.82 7.58 10.93
CA THR A 50 -1.91 8.29 10.27
C THR A 50 -1.61 8.41 8.79
N VAL A 51 -2.55 7.99 7.94
CA VAL A 51 -2.42 8.10 6.48
C VAL A 51 -2.61 9.57 6.07
N GLN A 52 -1.61 10.12 5.39
CA GLN A 52 -1.61 11.50 4.90
C GLN A 52 -2.07 11.56 3.44
N GLN A 53 -1.68 10.57 2.63
CA GLN A 53 -2.05 10.50 1.21
C GLN A 53 -2.20 9.05 0.76
N LEU A 54 -3.20 8.81 -0.09
CA LEU A 54 -3.40 7.55 -0.78
C LEU A 54 -3.81 7.81 -2.23
N LEU A 55 -3.00 7.33 -3.18
CA LEU A 55 -3.28 7.35 -4.61
C LEU A 55 -3.28 5.91 -5.13
N ASP A 56 -4.24 5.57 -5.97
CA ASP A 56 -4.31 4.28 -6.67
C ASP A 56 -5.01 4.51 -8.00
N GLY A 57 -4.24 4.74 -9.07
CA GLY A 57 -4.81 5.10 -10.37
C GLY A 57 -3.85 4.86 -11.54
N PRO A 58 -4.36 4.79 -12.78
CA PRO A 58 -3.55 4.50 -13.97
C PRO A 58 -2.52 5.59 -14.29
N GLU A 59 -2.79 6.85 -13.92
CA GLU A 59 -1.86 7.98 -14.14
C GLU A 59 -0.94 8.24 -12.94
N THR A 60 -1.39 7.90 -11.72
CA THR A 60 -0.69 8.20 -10.48
C THR A 60 0.08 7.00 -9.92
N GLY A 61 -0.16 5.80 -10.43
CA GLY A 61 0.35 4.55 -9.87
C GLY A 61 -0.30 4.25 -8.51
N TYR A 62 0.43 3.55 -7.65
CA TYR A 62 0.07 3.34 -6.25
C TYR A 62 1.02 4.13 -5.34
N LEU A 63 0.46 4.93 -4.43
CA LEU A 63 1.20 5.65 -3.40
C LEU A 63 0.40 5.63 -2.09
N LEU A 64 1.02 5.17 -1.02
CA LEU A 64 0.55 5.39 0.35
C LEU A 64 1.64 6.11 1.12
N HIS A 65 1.27 7.26 1.68
CA HIS A 65 2.10 8.04 2.60
C HIS A 65 1.42 8.10 3.96
N ALA A 66 2.16 7.73 5.01
CA ALA A 66 1.69 7.79 6.38
C ALA A 66 2.78 8.29 7.33
N GLU A 67 2.36 8.84 8.46
CA GLU A 67 3.25 9.38 9.49
C GLU A 67 3.00 8.70 10.83
N LYS A 68 4.07 8.40 11.57
CA LYS A 68 3.99 7.88 12.93
C LYS A 68 3.64 9.01 13.90
N THR A 69 2.46 8.94 14.53
CA THR A 69 1.98 10.00 15.42
C THR A 69 2.36 9.83 16.89
N SER A 70 2.60 8.60 17.36
CA SER A 70 2.94 8.28 18.77
C SER A 70 4.14 7.37 18.95
#